data_AF-A0A2T0X8Z9-F1
#
_entry.id   AF-A0A2T0X8Z9-F1
#
_cell.length_a   1.000
_cell.length_b   1.000
_cell.length_c   1.000
_cell.angle_alpha   90.00
_cell.angle_beta   90.00
_cell.angle_gamma   90.00
#
_symmetry.space_group_name_H-M   'P 1'
#
loop_
_entity.id
_entity.type
_entity.pdbx_description
1 polymer ?
#
loop_
_entity_poly.entity_id
_entity_poly.type
_entity_poly.pdbx_seq_one_letter_code
_entity_poly.pdbx_strand_id
1 'polypeptide(L)'
;MDEDDSSIGRTVIEGTAGGDEITDDTGRDLLVNAGEGDDVIDIGAGNDRVFAGFGDDEVMSGAGDDEVFLRGGDDRWVDDLREGPDGTVLADPEGDDLVRGGDGEDVLVSIGGEDRLTGGQGKDVLNGIEVVFGDMNGQDLRGAPDELNGGFGNDVLFGDDGDSLTGGEQSDTFLVMRPTGPGEELVVVEDAEPGEVVVLEGTPDGPQDVWLRNNGDGGVTVALGDTDMAVLANRSVEDVNGKVSFLVMSFEDLLEAAELSTAA
;
A
#
# COMPACT_ATOMS: atom_id res chain seq x y z
N MET A 1 -31.19 27.08 -11.15
CA MET A 1 -31.93 25.93 -10.58
C MET A 1 -31.46 24.74 -11.37
N ASP A 2 -30.27 24.24 -11.08
CA ASP A 2 -29.53 24.24 -9.80
C ASP A 2 -28.07 24.67 -10.09
N GLU A 3 -27.49 25.78 -9.60
CA GLU A 3 -27.18 26.24 -8.23
C GLU A 3 -26.44 25.18 -7.38
N ASP A 4 -25.14 25.43 -7.22
CA ASP A 4 -24.29 25.09 -6.06
C ASP A 4 -23.60 23.72 -6.03
N ASP A 5 -22.39 23.68 -6.62
CA ASP A 5 -21.21 23.14 -5.92
C ASP A 5 -19.94 23.88 -6.38
N SER A 6 -19.80 25.12 -5.95
CA SER A 6 -18.60 25.93 -6.14
C SER A 6 -18.19 26.59 -4.83
N SER A 7 -17.96 25.83 -3.76
CA SER A 7 -17.38 26.43 -2.55
C SER A 7 -16.52 25.51 -1.67
N ILE A 8 -15.55 24.82 -2.26
CA ILE A 8 -14.17 24.82 -1.73
C ILE A 8 -13.21 25.14 -2.88
N GLY A 9 -12.14 25.88 -2.59
CA GLY A 9 -11.30 26.58 -3.56
C GLY A 9 -10.36 25.69 -4.36
N ARG A 10 -10.89 24.73 -5.10
CA ARG A 10 -10.11 23.78 -5.88
C ARG A 10 -9.39 24.48 -7.04
N THR A 11 -8.07 24.34 -7.08
CA THR A 11 -7.22 24.94 -8.12
C THR A 11 -6.99 23.93 -9.22
N VAL A 12 -7.20 24.31 -10.48
CA VAL A 12 -7.03 23.40 -11.62
C VAL A 12 -5.67 23.64 -12.27
N ILE A 13 -4.89 22.57 -12.40
CA ILE A 13 -3.63 22.51 -13.15
C ILE A 13 -3.86 21.56 -14.32
N GLU A 14 -3.55 22.05 -15.53
CA GLU A 14 -3.62 21.28 -16.77
C GLU A 14 -2.21 21.22 -17.35
N GLY A 15 -1.68 20.01 -17.52
CA GLY A 15 -0.46 19.75 -18.26
C GLY A 15 -0.70 19.76 -19.77
N THR A 16 0.19 19.10 -20.49
CA THR A 16 0.27 19.08 -21.93
C THR A 16 0.12 17.66 -22.47
N ALA A 17 0.86 17.33 -23.54
CA ALA A 17 0.87 16.00 -24.13
C ALA A 17 2.31 15.46 -24.23
N GLY A 18 3.22 16.03 -23.44
CA GLY A 18 4.54 15.50 -23.22
C GLY A 18 4.95 15.84 -21.78
N GLY A 19 5.99 15.17 -21.28
CA GLY A 19 6.32 15.22 -19.85
C GLY A 19 6.37 16.62 -19.24
N ASP A 20 5.58 16.78 -18.19
CA ASP A 20 5.38 17.99 -17.41
C ASP A 20 5.99 17.86 -16.00
N GLU A 21 6.43 18.98 -15.45
CA GLU A 21 6.85 19.10 -14.05
C GLU A 21 5.83 20.00 -13.34
N ILE A 22 5.03 19.39 -12.46
CA ILE A 22 3.92 20.04 -11.76
C ILE A 22 4.25 20.09 -10.28
N THR A 23 4.40 21.30 -9.74
CA THR A 23 4.68 21.50 -8.31
C THR A 23 3.78 22.57 -7.70
N ASP A 24 3.15 22.28 -6.55
CA ASP A 24 2.44 23.26 -5.71
C ASP A 24 2.64 22.89 -4.23
N ASP A 25 3.01 23.85 -3.39
CA ASP A 25 3.30 23.65 -1.96
C ASP A 25 2.34 24.45 -1.06
N THR A 26 1.21 24.90 -1.63
CA THR A 26 0.39 25.93 -0.98
C THR A 26 -0.60 25.38 0.05
N GLY A 27 -0.76 24.06 0.13
CA GLY A 27 -1.70 23.42 1.05
C GLY A 27 -3.16 23.55 0.62
N ARG A 28 -3.45 23.64 -0.69
CA ARG A 28 -4.79 23.87 -1.23
C ARG A 28 -5.18 22.68 -2.10
N ASP A 29 -6.43 22.26 -1.99
CA ASP A 29 -7.02 21.22 -2.85
C ASP A 29 -6.82 21.52 -4.36
N LEU A 30 -6.25 20.56 -5.08
CA LEU A 30 -5.89 20.63 -6.49
C LEU A 30 -6.65 19.60 -7.34
N LEU A 31 -7.01 20.04 -8.55
CA LEU A 31 -7.29 19.16 -9.68
C LEU A 31 -6.10 19.17 -10.61
N VAL A 32 -5.39 18.06 -10.70
CA VAL A 32 -4.33 17.90 -11.69
C VAL A 32 -4.81 16.99 -12.80
N ASN A 33 -4.57 17.42 -14.03
CA ASN A 33 -4.70 16.60 -15.24
C ASN A 33 -3.42 16.80 -16.04
N ALA A 34 -2.45 15.90 -15.89
CA ALA A 34 -1.11 16.09 -16.44
C ALA A 34 -1.06 15.73 -17.94
N GLY A 35 -1.74 14.66 -18.35
CA GLY A 35 -2.18 14.48 -19.73
C GLY A 35 -1.60 13.23 -20.40
N GLU A 36 -0.68 13.42 -21.33
CA GLU A 36 0.13 12.33 -21.91
C GLU A 36 1.60 12.71 -21.71
N GLY A 37 2.48 11.71 -21.64
CA GLY A 37 3.91 11.88 -21.40
C GLY A 37 4.28 11.44 -19.99
N ASP A 38 5.58 11.33 -19.75
CA ASP A 38 6.13 10.93 -18.45
C ASP A 38 6.15 12.18 -17.53
N ASP A 39 5.21 12.27 -16.60
CA ASP A 39 4.96 13.45 -15.77
C ASP A 39 5.55 13.30 -14.36
N VAL A 40 6.00 14.41 -13.77
CA VAL A 40 6.43 14.48 -12.36
C VAL A 40 5.52 15.44 -11.61
N ILE A 41 4.80 14.93 -10.61
CA ILE A 41 3.75 15.65 -9.90
C ILE A 41 4.05 15.65 -8.40
N ASP A 42 4.21 16.83 -7.82
CA ASP A 42 4.41 17.06 -6.37
C ASP A 42 3.48 18.19 -5.91
N ILE A 43 2.36 17.84 -5.28
CA ILE A 43 1.27 18.81 -5.02
C ILE A 43 1.03 19.13 -3.57
N GLY A 44 1.88 18.62 -2.70
CA GLY A 44 2.04 19.17 -1.37
C GLY A 44 1.01 18.63 -0.39
N ALA A 45 0.11 19.48 0.07
CA ALA A 45 -0.89 19.09 1.06
C ALA A 45 -2.26 19.60 0.61
N GLY A 46 -3.32 18.99 1.13
CA GLY A 46 -4.69 19.26 0.72
C GLY A 46 -5.35 17.98 0.25
N ASN A 47 -6.65 18.03 0.01
CA ASN A 47 -7.37 16.86 -0.49
C ASN A 47 -7.41 16.96 -2.01
N ASP A 48 -6.42 16.37 -2.65
CA ASP A 48 -6.13 16.52 -4.05
C ASP A 48 -6.79 15.42 -4.88
N ARG A 49 -6.90 15.69 -6.18
CA ARG A 49 -7.22 14.63 -7.14
C ARG A 49 -6.37 14.77 -8.37
N VAL A 50 -5.62 13.72 -8.66
CA VAL A 50 -4.63 13.63 -9.71
C VAL A 50 -5.09 12.64 -10.77
N PHE A 51 -5.07 13.10 -12.02
CA PHE A 51 -5.07 12.23 -13.19
C PHE A 51 -3.71 12.41 -13.84
N ALA A 52 -2.81 11.44 -13.67
CA ALA A 52 -1.46 11.52 -14.19
C ALA A 52 -1.52 11.44 -15.72
N GLY A 53 -1.94 10.30 -16.29
CA GLY A 53 -2.30 10.33 -17.70
C GLY A 53 -2.03 9.06 -18.46
N PHE A 54 -1.03 9.10 -19.33
CA PHE A 54 -0.50 7.95 -20.04
C PHE A 54 0.98 8.26 -20.23
N GLY A 55 1.85 7.32 -19.95
CA GLY A 55 3.28 7.57 -19.80
C GLY A 55 3.73 7.07 -18.44
N ASP A 56 5.03 7.03 -18.20
CA ASP A 56 5.56 6.54 -16.93
C ASP A 56 5.62 7.72 -15.95
N ASP A 57 4.66 7.80 -15.03
CA ASP A 57 4.42 8.96 -14.16
C ASP A 57 4.99 8.78 -12.74
N GLU A 58 5.50 9.86 -12.14
CA GLU A 58 5.91 9.92 -10.72
C GLU A 58 5.02 10.92 -9.97
N VAL A 59 4.24 10.42 -9.00
CA VAL A 59 3.28 11.22 -8.23
C VAL A 59 3.57 11.16 -6.74
N MET A 60 3.79 12.34 -6.16
CA MET A 60 3.76 12.60 -4.72
C MET A 60 2.57 13.52 -4.44
N SER A 61 1.49 12.97 -3.89
CA SER A 61 0.29 13.75 -3.59
C SER A 61 0.41 14.44 -2.23
N GLY A 62 1.00 13.75 -1.27
CA GLY A 62 1.34 14.26 0.05
C GLY A 62 0.13 14.34 0.97
N ALA A 63 0.25 15.05 2.09
CA ALA A 63 -0.74 14.94 3.15
C ALA A 63 -2.16 15.43 2.78
N GLY A 64 -3.16 14.62 3.09
CA GLY A 64 -4.58 14.90 2.90
C GLY A 64 -5.28 13.67 2.36
N ASP A 65 -6.61 13.72 2.22
CA ASP A 65 -7.33 12.60 1.59
C ASP A 65 -7.27 12.78 0.06
N ASP A 66 -6.43 12.00 -0.61
CA ASP A 66 -6.15 12.14 -2.03
C ASP A 66 -6.85 11.08 -2.89
N GLU A 67 -7.17 11.46 -4.13
CA GLU A 67 -7.58 10.52 -5.17
C GLU A 67 -6.62 10.55 -6.36
N VAL A 68 -5.83 9.48 -6.53
CA VAL A 68 -4.81 9.37 -7.58
C VAL A 68 -5.18 8.30 -8.60
N PHE A 69 -5.16 8.67 -9.88
CA PHE A 69 -5.39 7.78 -11.02
C PHE A 69 -4.20 7.91 -11.98
N LEU A 70 -3.29 6.94 -11.98
CA LEU A 70 -2.06 6.96 -12.79
C LEU A 70 -2.35 6.56 -14.25
N ARG A 71 -3.22 5.55 -14.39
CA ARG A 71 -3.85 4.99 -15.61
C ARG A 71 -2.98 4.05 -16.41
N GLY A 72 -1.85 4.45 -16.98
CA GLY A 72 -1.18 3.56 -17.92
C GLY A 72 0.24 3.97 -18.25
N GLY A 73 1.16 3.04 -18.09
CA GLY A 73 2.59 3.30 -17.95
C GLY A 73 3.09 2.55 -16.72
N ASP A 74 4.41 2.42 -16.58
CA ASP A 74 4.98 1.85 -15.36
C ASP A 74 5.09 2.99 -14.32
N ASP A 75 4.06 3.17 -13.51
CA ASP A 75 3.86 4.37 -12.70
C ASP A 75 4.35 4.21 -11.26
N ARG A 76 4.70 5.33 -10.61
CA ARG A 76 5.08 5.37 -9.20
C ARG A 76 4.25 6.40 -8.44
N TRP A 77 3.52 5.94 -7.42
CA TRP A 77 2.88 6.81 -6.42
C TRP A 77 3.45 6.56 -5.04
N VAL A 78 3.75 7.64 -4.33
CA VAL A 78 4.25 7.62 -2.96
C VAL A 78 3.60 8.74 -2.18
N ASP A 79 2.99 8.41 -1.05
CA ASP A 79 2.60 9.44 -0.09
C ASP A 79 3.85 10.08 0.57
N ASP A 80 3.84 11.39 0.77
CA ASP A 80 5.03 12.20 1.13
C ASP A 80 5.25 12.25 2.66
N LEU A 81 6.20 11.45 3.17
CA LEU A 81 6.77 11.64 4.51
C LEU A 81 7.68 12.87 4.57
N ARG A 82 7.17 13.98 5.11
CA ARG A 82 8.00 15.18 5.30
C ARG A 82 8.91 15.10 6.52
N GLU A 83 10.21 15.19 6.27
CA GLU A 83 11.17 15.58 7.31
C GLU A 83 10.95 17.05 7.71
N GLY A 84 10.54 17.25 8.95
CA GLY A 84 10.54 18.52 9.64
C GLY A 84 11.94 19.16 9.67
N PRO A 85 12.01 20.49 9.88
CA PRO A 85 13.24 21.28 9.77
C PRO A 85 14.36 20.92 10.79
N ASP A 86 14.07 20.07 11.77
CA ASP A 86 15.01 19.50 12.73
C ASP A 86 15.36 18.02 12.47
N GLY A 87 14.94 17.47 11.32
CA GLY A 87 15.08 16.06 10.97
C GLY A 87 14.10 15.16 11.72
N THR A 88 13.02 15.74 12.26
CA THR A 88 11.90 14.95 12.80
C THR A 88 10.98 14.58 11.67
N VAL A 89 10.55 13.32 11.58
CA VAL A 89 9.42 12.99 10.70
C VAL A 89 8.21 13.71 11.29
N LEU A 90 7.64 14.65 10.53
CA LEU A 90 6.35 15.20 10.89
C LEU A 90 5.35 14.13 10.53
N ALA A 91 4.77 13.47 11.54
CA ALA A 91 3.49 12.80 11.34
C ALA A 91 2.50 13.92 10.99
N ASP A 92 2.27 14.12 9.69
CA ASP A 92 1.11 14.87 9.23
C ASP A 92 -0.14 14.07 9.66
N PRO A 93 -1.35 14.66 9.71
CA PRO A 93 -2.53 13.84 9.80
C PRO A 93 -2.62 13.07 8.49
N GLU A 94 -2.24 11.80 8.57
CA GLU A 94 -2.45 10.75 7.58
C GLU A 94 -3.88 10.84 7.03
N GLY A 95 -4.02 10.82 5.70
CA GLY A 95 -5.28 10.92 4.99
C GLY A 95 -5.72 9.55 4.49
N ASP A 96 -7.03 9.37 4.30
CA ASP A 96 -7.53 8.11 3.75
C ASP A 96 -7.47 8.18 2.21
N ASP A 97 -6.46 7.57 1.60
CA ASP A 97 -6.18 7.72 0.17
C ASP A 97 -6.89 6.67 -0.71
N LEU A 98 -7.18 7.08 -1.95
CA LEU A 98 -7.65 6.18 -3.02
C LEU A 98 -6.72 6.25 -4.23
N VAL A 99 -5.98 5.18 -4.46
CA VAL A 99 -4.97 5.12 -5.52
C VAL A 99 -5.25 3.97 -6.49
N ARG A 100 -5.13 4.26 -7.78
CA ARG A 100 -5.25 3.27 -8.85
C ARG A 100 -4.08 3.41 -9.82
N GLY A 101 -3.26 2.37 -9.88
CA GLY A 101 -2.14 2.24 -10.82
C GLY A 101 -2.65 2.23 -12.27
N GLY A 102 -3.34 1.16 -12.66
CA GLY A 102 -3.97 1.06 -13.97
C GLY A 102 -3.31 -0.02 -14.81
N ASP A 103 -2.75 0.32 -15.96
CA ASP A 103 -2.06 -0.61 -16.86
C ASP A 103 -0.54 -0.40 -16.80
N GLY A 104 0.24 -1.36 -16.30
CA GLY A 104 1.70 -1.25 -16.23
C GLY A 104 2.24 -1.94 -14.99
N GLU A 105 3.56 -1.97 -14.80
CA GLU A 105 4.17 -2.47 -13.56
C GLU A 105 4.27 -1.30 -12.56
N ASP A 106 3.26 -1.16 -11.69
CA ASP A 106 3.10 0.02 -10.83
C ASP A 106 3.71 -0.18 -9.42
N VAL A 107 4.19 0.92 -8.82
CA VAL A 107 4.66 0.96 -7.43
C VAL A 107 3.81 1.95 -6.64
N LEU A 108 2.98 1.44 -5.72
CA LEU A 108 2.09 2.23 -4.88
C LEU A 108 2.50 2.08 -3.41
N VAL A 109 2.88 3.19 -2.78
CA VAL A 109 3.30 3.22 -1.38
C VAL A 109 2.46 4.24 -0.63
N SER A 110 1.55 3.77 0.23
CA SER A 110 0.82 4.63 1.15
C SER A 110 1.52 4.72 2.50
N ILE A 111 1.15 5.74 3.27
CA ILE A 111 1.77 6.02 4.56
C ILE A 111 0.72 6.53 5.54
N GLY A 112 0.10 5.58 6.24
CA GLY A 112 -0.88 5.84 7.28
C GLY A 112 -2.21 6.34 6.74
N GLY A 113 -3.24 6.29 7.58
CA GLY A 113 -4.62 6.47 7.11
C GLY A 113 -5.24 5.13 6.73
N GLU A 114 -6.55 5.10 6.48
CA GLU A 114 -7.23 3.90 5.98
C GLU A 114 -7.26 3.91 4.44
N ASP A 115 -6.22 3.35 3.82
CA ASP A 115 -5.95 3.52 2.40
C ASP A 115 -6.58 2.44 1.52
N ARG A 116 -6.77 2.78 0.24
CA ARG A 116 -7.24 1.86 -0.80
C ARG A 116 -6.33 1.90 -2.00
N LEU A 117 -5.49 0.88 -2.13
CA LEU A 117 -4.55 0.73 -3.23
C LEU A 117 -5.03 -0.35 -4.20
N THR A 118 -5.06 -0.03 -5.49
CA THR A 118 -5.33 -1.00 -6.56
C THR A 118 -4.24 -0.91 -7.62
N GLY A 119 -3.50 -2.00 -7.83
CA GLY A 119 -2.46 -2.11 -8.86
C GLY A 119 -3.06 -2.04 -10.26
N GLY A 120 -3.79 -3.07 -10.67
CA GLY A 120 -4.54 -3.07 -11.91
C GLY A 120 -4.10 -4.20 -12.84
N GLN A 121 -3.55 -3.89 -14.00
CA GLN A 121 -2.96 -4.85 -14.93
C GLN A 121 -1.46 -4.71 -14.90
N GLY A 122 -0.72 -5.75 -14.53
CA GLY A 122 0.73 -5.69 -14.59
C GLY A 122 1.43 -6.65 -13.67
N LYS A 123 2.50 -6.19 -13.04
CA LYS A 123 3.08 -6.83 -11.87
C LYS A 123 3.35 -5.71 -10.89
N ASP A 124 2.44 -5.57 -9.95
CA ASP A 124 2.38 -4.38 -9.14
C ASP A 124 3.02 -4.62 -7.77
N VAL A 125 3.55 -3.55 -7.19
CA VAL A 125 4.06 -3.53 -5.83
C VAL A 125 3.21 -2.57 -5.02
N LEU A 126 2.45 -3.10 -4.08
CA LEU A 126 1.58 -2.33 -3.19
C LEU A 126 2.11 -2.44 -1.77
N ASN A 127 2.34 -1.29 -1.12
CA ASN A 127 2.85 -1.22 0.24
C ASN A 127 1.98 -0.30 1.09
N GLY A 128 1.23 -0.91 2.01
CA GLY A 128 0.50 -0.25 3.10
C GLY A 128 1.16 -0.58 4.45
N ILE A 129 2.50 -0.52 4.52
CA ILE A 129 3.21 -0.64 5.81
C ILE A 129 3.58 0.75 6.29
N GLU A 130 3.11 1.09 7.49
CA GLU A 130 3.48 2.32 8.17
C GLU A 130 4.82 2.16 8.89
N VAL A 131 5.91 2.56 8.23
CA VAL A 131 7.23 2.55 8.86
C VAL A 131 7.39 3.77 9.79
N VAL A 132 6.96 3.61 11.04
CA VAL A 132 7.12 4.65 12.06
C VAL A 132 8.57 4.71 12.56
N PHE A 133 9.37 5.61 12.00
CA PHE A 133 10.69 5.95 12.55
C PHE A 133 10.57 6.95 13.71
N GLY A 134 10.23 6.44 14.90
CA GLY A 134 10.48 7.13 16.17
C GLY A 134 9.23 7.55 16.93
N ASP A 135 9.25 7.26 18.23
CA ASP A 135 8.23 7.72 19.17
C ASP A 135 8.19 9.26 19.21
N MET A 136 7.01 9.83 18.96
CA MET A 136 6.62 11.12 19.51
C MET A 136 5.42 10.89 20.42
N ASN A 137 5.71 10.43 21.65
CA ASN A 137 4.82 10.31 22.82
C ASN A 137 4.21 8.92 23.10
N GLY A 138 4.72 7.84 22.52
CA GLY A 138 4.17 6.50 22.75
C GLY A 138 2.69 6.39 22.36
N GLN A 139 2.27 7.14 21.34
CA GLN A 139 1.05 6.82 20.63
C GLN A 139 1.33 5.54 19.85
N ASP A 140 0.40 4.61 20.00
CA ASP A 140 0.30 3.38 19.23
C ASP A 140 -0.09 3.79 17.81
N LEU A 141 0.91 4.19 17.02
CA LEU A 141 0.79 4.43 15.58
C LEU A 141 0.70 3.06 14.90
N ARG A 142 -0.39 2.36 15.25
CA ARG A 142 -0.91 1.21 14.53
C ARG A 142 -1.14 1.70 13.11
N GLY A 143 -0.68 0.95 12.10
CA GLY A 143 -1.17 1.12 10.74
C GLY A 143 -2.69 1.15 10.81
N ALA A 144 -3.29 2.17 10.19
CA ALA A 144 -4.72 2.14 10.03
C ALA A 144 -5.02 1.04 9.00
N PRO A 145 -6.13 0.29 9.14
CA PRO A 145 -6.37 -0.85 8.26
C PRO A 145 -6.50 -0.44 6.80
N ASP A 146 -5.67 -1.03 5.95
CA ASP A 146 -5.67 -0.77 4.52
C ASP A 146 -6.40 -1.85 3.70
N GLU A 147 -6.85 -1.48 2.50
CA GLU A 147 -7.33 -2.41 1.49
C GLU A 147 -6.40 -2.39 0.26
N LEU A 148 -5.64 -3.47 0.07
CA LEU A 148 -4.72 -3.64 -1.07
C LEU A 148 -5.26 -4.67 -2.05
N ASN A 149 -5.29 -4.32 -3.34
CA ASN A 149 -5.70 -5.20 -4.42
C ASN A 149 -4.67 -5.20 -5.57
N GLY A 150 -3.97 -6.31 -5.77
CA GLY A 150 -2.98 -6.46 -6.85
C GLY A 150 -3.64 -6.36 -8.23
N GLY A 151 -4.63 -7.21 -8.48
CA GLY A 151 -5.45 -7.17 -9.67
C GLY A 151 -5.10 -8.30 -10.63
N PHE A 152 -4.60 -8.00 -11.82
CA PHE A 152 -4.13 -9.00 -12.76
C PHE A 152 -2.63 -8.93 -12.87
N GLY A 153 -1.94 -9.97 -12.44
CA GLY A 153 -0.49 -9.88 -12.36
C GLY A 153 0.11 -10.92 -11.44
N ASN A 154 1.43 -10.93 -11.34
CA ASN A 154 2.06 -11.59 -10.20
C ASN A 154 2.52 -10.48 -9.29
N ASP A 155 1.68 -10.12 -8.34
CA ASP A 155 1.78 -8.90 -7.58
C ASP A 155 2.48 -9.17 -6.23
N VAL A 156 3.00 -8.09 -5.63
CA VAL A 156 3.65 -8.13 -4.33
C VAL A 156 2.94 -7.14 -3.41
N LEU A 157 2.27 -7.67 -2.40
CA LEU A 157 1.48 -6.88 -1.44
C LEU A 157 2.14 -6.95 -0.07
N PHE A 158 2.47 -5.80 0.49
CA PHE A 158 3.02 -5.63 1.82
C PHE A 158 1.94 -5.06 2.72
N GLY A 159 1.64 -5.76 3.82
CA GLY A 159 0.66 -5.29 4.79
C GLY A 159 1.01 -5.60 6.23
N ASP A 160 0.41 -4.83 7.12
CA ASP A 160 0.57 -4.89 8.56
C ASP A 160 -0.77 -5.04 9.33
N ASP A 161 -0.80 -4.65 10.59
CA ASP A 161 -1.90 -4.99 11.50
C ASP A 161 -3.23 -4.36 11.09
N GLY A 162 -4.10 -5.17 10.49
CA GLY A 162 -5.48 -4.78 10.14
C GLY A 162 -5.78 -4.90 8.66
N ASP A 163 -4.74 -5.01 7.83
CA ASP A 163 -4.89 -4.92 6.39
C ASP A 163 -5.66 -6.07 5.77
N SER A 164 -6.40 -5.76 4.71
CA SER A 164 -7.05 -6.70 3.83
C SER A 164 -6.32 -6.75 2.49
N LEU A 165 -5.71 -7.89 2.19
CA LEU A 165 -4.90 -8.10 0.99
C LEU A 165 -5.63 -9.05 0.03
N THR A 166 -5.82 -8.61 -1.21
CA THR A 166 -6.34 -9.42 -2.33
C THR A 166 -5.30 -9.46 -3.44
N GLY A 167 -4.74 -10.63 -3.73
CA GLY A 167 -3.73 -10.79 -4.80
C GLY A 167 -4.36 -10.62 -6.18
N GLY A 168 -5.50 -11.29 -6.40
CA GLY A 168 -6.22 -11.26 -7.65
C GLY A 168 -5.89 -12.46 -8.54
N GLU A 169 -5.61 -12.20 -9.82
CA GLU A 169 -5.40 -13.25 -10.83
C GLU A 169 -3.92 -13.53 -11.02
N GLN A 170 -3.57 -14.82 -11.06
CA GLN A 170 -2.22 -15.40 -11.19
C GLN A 170 -1.57 -15.70 -9.83
N SER A 171 -0.28 -15.42 -9.63
CA SER A 171 0.47 -15.93 -8.47
C SER A 171 1.17 -14.81 -7.75
N ASP A 172 0.59 -14.46 -6.61
CA ASP A 172 0.98 -13.28 -5.84
C ASP A 172 1.82 -13.64 -4.63
N THR A 173 2.49 -12.62 -4.12
CA THR A 173 3.29 -12.70 -2.90
C THR A 173 2.77 -11.71 -1.87
N PHE A 174 2.38 -12.23 -0.71
CA PHE A 174 1.93 -11.43 0.43
C PHE A 174 3.04 -11.38 1.46
N LEU A 175 3.54 -10.19 1.78
CA LEU A 175 4.47 -9.96 2.87
C LEU A 175 3.70 -9.44 4.06
N VAL A 176 3.69 -10.26 5.11
CA VAL A 176 2.94 -10.02 6.34
C VAL A 176 3.93 -9.62 7.42
N MET A 177 3.77 -8.39 7.90
CA MET A 177 4.51 -7.88 9.04
C MET A 177 4.14 -8.61 10.33
N ARG A 178 5.08 -8.64 11.27
CA ARG A 178 4.82 -9.22 12.59
C ARG A 178 3.88 -8.28 13.34
N PRO A 179 2.82 -8.81 13.97
CA PRO A 179 1.95 -7.98 14.76
C PRO A 179 2.68 -7.23 15.86
N THR A 180 2.37 -5.94 15.95
CA THR A 180 2.97 -4.96 16.85
C THR A 180 2.64 -5.27 18.32
N GLY A 181 1.52 -5.95 18.58
CA GLY A 181 1.08 -6.25 19.92
C GLY A 181 0.01 -7.35 20.07
N PRO A 182 -0.24 -7.81 21.30
CA PRO A 182 -1.34 -8.71 21.58
C PRO A 182 -2.68 -7.98 21.50
N GLY A 183 -3.57 -8.46 20.62
CA GLY A 183 -4.92 -7.93 20.47
C GLY A 183 -5.12 -7.05 19.24
N GLU A 184 -4.06 -6.84 18.46
CA GLU A 184 -4.16 -6.23 17.13
C GLU A 184 -4.95 -7.13 16.18
N GLU A 185 -5.60 -6.49 15.21
CA GLU A 185 -6.21 -7.17 14.09
C GLU A 185 -5.09 -7.67 13.18
N LEU A 186 -5.17 -8.93 12.76
CA LEU A 186 -4.12 -9.53 11.93
C LEU A 186 -4.38 -9.16 10.47
N VAL A 187 -3.31 -9.09 9.67
CA VAL A 187 -3.42 -9.11 8.20
C VAL A 187 -4.37 -10.24 7.77
N VAL A 188 -5.31 -9.90 6.89
CA VAL A 188 -6.23 -10.82 6.25
C VAL A 188 -5.87 -10.94 4.77
N VAL A 189 -5.47 -12.13 4.34
CA VAL A 189 -5.35 -12.45 2.91
C VAL A 189 -6.67 -13.05 2.44
N GLU A 190 -7.38 -12.31 1.59
CA GLU A 190 -8.78 -12.57 1.24
C GLU A 190 -8.96 -13.74 0.27
N ASP A 191 -8.02 -13.92 -0.64
CA ASP A 191 -8.16 -14.80 -1.79
C ASP A 191 -7.11 -15.91 -1.86
N ALA A 192 -6.46 -16.26 -0.74
CA ALA A 192 -5.26 -17.07 -0.81
C ALA A 192 -5.38 -18.42 -1.60
N GLU A 193 -4.91 -18.48 -2.84
CA GLU A 193 -5.02 -19.59 -3.79
C GLU A 193 -3.77 -20.49 -3.91
N PRO A 194 -3.90 -21.72 -4.45
CA PRO A 194 -2.75 -22.57 -4.75
C PRO A 194 -1.76 -21.91 -5.71
N GLY A 195 -0.51 -21.76 -5.29
CA GLY A 195 0.57 -21.14 -6.07
C GLY A 195 1.11 -19.86 -5.46
N GLU A 196 0.34 -19.22 -4.60
CA GLU A 196 0.76 -18.02 -3.89
C GLU A 196 1.82 -18.28 -2.82
N VAL A 197 2.47 -17.20 -2.44
CA VAL A 197 3.50 -17.16 -1.41
C VAL A 197 3.09 -16.20 -0.31
N VAL A 198 3.02 -16.69 0.93
CA VAL A 198 2.87 -15.86 2.12
C VAL A 198 4.21 -15.83 2.84
N VAL A 199 4.80 -14.65 2.89
CA VAL A 199 6.03 -14.36 3.60
C VAL A 199 5.68 -13.76 4.95
N LEU A 200 6.22 -14.32 6.02
CA LEU A 200 5.99 -13.88 7.39
C LEU A 200 7.26 -13.23 7.95
N GLU A 201 7.10 -12.09 8.62
CA GLU A 201 8.21 -11.47 9.36
C GLU A 201 8.63 -12.34 10.57
N GLY A 202 9.80 -12.95 10.43
CA GLY A 202 10.52 -13.66 11.47
C GLY A 202 11.49 -12.77 12.23
N THR A 203 11.98 -13.29 13.35
CA THR A 203 13.18 -12.72 14.00
C THR A 203 14.37 -13.64 13.73
N PRO A 204 15.62 -13.12 13.68
CA PRO A 204 16.80 -13.94 13.36
C PRO A 204 16.99 -15.18 14.25
N ASP A 205 16.65 -15.05 15.53
CA ASP A 205 16.71 -16.13 16.53
C ASP A 205 15.32 -16.72 16.86
N GLY A 206 14.31 -16.35 16.08
CA GLY A 206 12.91 -16.69 16.30
C GLY A 206 12.51 -18.08 15.82
N PRO A 207 11.29 -18.52 16.17
CA PRO A 207 10.70 -19.71 15.59
C PRO A 207 10.62 -19.58 14.07
N GLN A 208 10.83 -20.71 13.38
CA GLN A 208 10.75 -20.83 11.92
C GLN A 208 9.62 -21.78 11.49
N ASP A 209 9.00 -22.44 12.47
CA ASP A 209 7.91 -23.39 12.23
C ASP A 209 6.59 -22.63 12.08
N VAL A 210 5.98 -22.77 10.89
CA VAL A 210 4.67 -22.22 10.58
C VAL A 210 3.57 -23.21 10.95
N TRP A 211 2.61 -22.75 11.73
CA TRP A 211 1.44 -23.51 12.18
C TRP A 211 0.18 -22.98 11.52
N LEU A 212 -0.65 -23.91 11.03
CA LEU A 212 -1.94 -23.59 10.42
C LEU A 212 -3.06 -24.15 11.29
N ARG A 213 -4.08 -23.32 11.56
CA ARG A 213 -5.27 -23.73 12.31
C ARG A 213 -6.52 -23.14 11.68
N ASN A 214 -7.54 -23.96 11.44
CA ASN A 214 -8.86 -23.44 11.09
C ASN A 214 -9.37 -22.58 12.25
N ASN A 215 -9.79 -21.36 11.95
CA ASN A 215 -10.43 -20.49 12.93
C ASN A 215 -11.95 -20.74 12.97
N GLY A 216 -12.64 -20.10 13.91
CA GLY A 216 -14.09 -20.26 14.10
C GLY A 216 -14.94 -19.56 13.04
N ASP A 217 -14.32 -18.70 12.23
CA ASP A 217 -14.98 -17.74 11.36
C ASP A 217 -14.89 -18.10 9.87
N GLY A 218 -14.35 -19.29 9.55
CA GLY A 218 -14.29 -19.83 8.20
C GLY A 218 -13.00 -19.54 7.44
N GLY A 219 -11.92 -19.18 8.15
CA GLY A 219 -10.57 -19.01 7.61
C GLY A 219 -9.52 -19.88 8.30
N VAL A 220 -8.26 -19.65 7.95
CA VAL A 220 -7.08 -20.29 8.54
C VAL A 220 -6.22 -19.24 9.21
N THR A 221 -5.99 -19.36 10.52
CA THR A 221 -4.93 -18.57 11.16
C THR A 221 -3.58 -19.21 10.84
N VAL A 222 -2.66 -18.38 10.38
CA VAL A 222 -1.24 -18.68 10.16
C VAL A 222 -0.47 -18.14 11.36
N ALA A 223 0.33 -19.00 12.01
CA ALA A 223 1.09 -18.64 13.19
C ALA A 223 2.57 -19.02 13.03
N LEU A 224 3.45 -18.19 13.57
CA LEU A 224 4.88 -18.43 13.66
C LEU A 224 5.25 -18.70 15.12
N GLY A 225 5.48 -19.97 15.46
CA GLY A 225 5.56 -20.41 16.86
C GLY A 225 4.23 -20.20 17.60
N ASP A 226 4.24 -19.39 18.66
CA ASP A 226 3.04 -19.06 19.45
C ASP A 226 2.39 -17.72 19.03
N THR A 227 2.94 -17.04 18.03
CA THR A 227 2.45 -15.75 17.53
C THR A 227 1.56 -15.99 16.31
N ASP A 228 0.29 -15.60 16.39
CA ASP A 228 -0.57 -15.52 15.21
C ASP A 228 -0.09 -14.35 14.34
N MET A 229 0.00 -14.55 13.02
CA MET A 229 0.60 -13.59 12.08
C MET A 229 -0.43 -13.06 11.09
N ALA A 230 -1.27 -13.94 10.54
CA ALA A 230 -2.26 -13.59 9.53
C ALA A 230 -3.46 -14.53 9.57
N VAL A 231 -4.53 -14.12 8.89
CA VAL A 231 -5.68 -14.96 8.55
C VAL A 231 -5.76 -15.12 7.05
N LEU A 232 -5.88 -16.35 6.57
CA LEU A 232 -6.29 -16.63 5.19
C LEU A 232 -7.81 -16.81 5.19
N ALA A 233 -8.54 -15.83 4.66
CA ALA A 233 -10.00 -15.80 4.71
C ALA A 233 -10.61 -16.86 3.80
N ASN A 234 -11.82 -17.33 4.15
CA ASN A 234 -12.59 -18.24 3.31
C ASN A 234 -11.81 -19.49 2.83
N ARG A 235 -10.91 -20.00 3.67
CA ARG A 235 -10.07 -21.17 3.43
C ARG A 235 -10.12 -22.14 4.61
N SER A 236 -9.83 -23.40 4.33
CA SER A 236 -9.50 -24.40 5.35
C SER A 236 -8.02 -24.80 5.27
N VAL A 237 -7.49 -25.39 6.34
CA VAL A 237 -6.14 -25.95 6.35
C VAL A 237 -5.93 -26.96 5.22
N GLU A 238 -6.97 -27.68 4.78
CA GLU A 238 -6.87 -28.60 3.64
C GLU A 238 -6.73 -27.87 2.30
N ASP A 239 -7.29 -26.66 2.19
CA ASP A 239 -7.16 -25.82 1.00
C ASP A 239 -5.74 -25.28 0.88
N VAL A 240 -5.14 -24.90 2.01
CA VAL A 240 -3.86 -24.19 2.09
C VAL A 240 -2.66 -25.14 2.16
N ASN A 241 -2.74 -26.20 2.96
CA ASN A 241 -1.56 -27.01 3.33
C ASN A 241 -0.94 -27.73 2.11
N GLY A 242 0.30 -27.35 1.78
CA GLY A 242 1.05 -27.87 0.64
C GLY A 242 0.61 -27.28 -0.71
N LYS A 243 -0.23 -26.24 -0.71
CA LYS A 243 -0.71 -25.53 -1.91
C LYS A 243 -0.33 -24.04 -1.90
N VAL A 244 -0.37 -23.41 -0.74
CA VAL A 244 0.22 -22.09 -0.48
C VAL A 244 1.62 -22.30 0.12
N SER A 245 2.59 -21.53 -0.35
CA SER A 245 3.95 -21.58 0.16
C SER A 245 4.10 -20.58 1.31
N PHE A 246 4.74 -21.00 2.40
CA PHE A 246 5.07 -20.10 3.51
C PHE A 246 6.57 -19.94 3.60
N LEU A 247 7.02 -18.68 3.67
CA LEU A 247 8.41 -18.32 3.90
C LEU A 247 8.50 -17.48 5.18
N VAL A 248 9.61 -17.59 5.89
CA VAL A 248 9.90 -16.77 7.06
C VAL A 248 11.19 -16.04 6.78
N MET A 249 11.15 -14.70 6.84
CA MET A 249 12.29 -13.83 6.53
C MET A 249 12.45 -12.78 7.62
N SER A 250 13.67 -12.30 7.86
CA SER A 250 13.87 -11.22 8.83
C SER A 250 13.41 -9.89 8.25
N PHE A 251 13.08 -8.92 9.10
CA PHE A 251 12.75 -7.56 8.65
C PHE A 251 13.82 -6.95 7.73
N GLU A 252 15.11 -7.17 8.03
CA GLU A 252 16.21 -6.69 7.19
C GLU A 252 16.17 -7.31 5.78
N ASP A 253 15.86 -8.61 5.68
CA ASP A 253 15.72 -9.29 4.39
C ASP A 253 14.44 -8.87 3.65
N LEU A 254 13.37 -8.55 4.37
CA LEU A 254 12.11 -8.02 3.80
C LEU A 254 12.32 -6.64 3.19
N LEU A 255 13.02 -5.76 3.91
CA LEU A 255 13.38 -4.44 3.41
C LEU A 255 14.27 -4.53 2.16
N GLU A 256 15.28 -5.41 2.16
CA GLU A 256 16.12 -5.61 0.98
C GLU A 256 15.31 -6.16 -0.21
N ALA A 257 14.32 -7.03 0.03
CA ALA A 257 13.42 -7.52 -1.01
C ALA A 257 12.49 -6.42 -1.57
N ALA A 258 11.99 -5.53 -0.72
CA ALA A 258 11.14 -4.39 -1.10
C ALA A 258 11.92 -3.30 -1.86
N GLU A 259 13.15 -3.00 -1.44
CA GLU A 259 14.02 -2.06 -2.17
C GLU A 259 14.42 -2.61 -3.55
N LEU A 260 14.51 -3.93 -3.72
CA LEU A 260 14.84 -4.55 -5.00
C LEU A 260 13.63 -4.60 -5.96
N SER A 261 12.39 -4.66 -5.46
CA SER A 261 11.19 -4.63 -6.30
C SER A 261 10.83 -3.23 -6.78
N THR A 262 11.28 -2.19 -6.07
CA THR A 262 11.00 -0.77 -6.40
C THR A 262 12.10 -0.11 -7.24
N ALA A 263 13.21 -0.81 -7.51
CA ALA A 263 14.38 -0.30 -8.24
C ALA A 263 14.60 -0.94 -9.63
N ALA A 264 13.67 -1.76 -10.11
CA ALA A 264 13.81 -2.59 -11.32
C ALA A 264 13.10 -1.99 -12.54
#